data_AF-A0A366H5Z7-F1
#
_entry.id   AF-A0A366H5Z7-F1
#
_cell.length_a   1.000
_cell.length_b   1.000
_cell.length_c   1.000
_cell.angle_alpha   90.00
_cell.angle_beta   90.00
_cell.angle_gamma   90.00
#
_symmetry.space_group_name_H-M   'P 1'
#
loop_
_entity.id
_entity.type
_entity.pdbx_description
1 polymer ?
#
loop_
_entity_poly.entity_id
_entity_poly.type
_entity_poly.pdbx_seq_one_letter_code
_entity_poly.pdbx_strand_id
1 'polypeptide(L)'
;MKKVTLKNTAAQGFSLVEMLVVIAVIGVIAAIAIPQIGGINAGANTAKNQRNAQSLVSVYAAATAAGATFTAQTEEGIVGDLTGATGVKVNGGAFDGKVFSVPGLSDADKSEAKKFIKFDTTLATLVYVKDGDGS
;
A
#
# COMPACT_ATOMS: atom_id res chain seq x y z
N MET A 1 18.88 61.75 -50.89
CA MET A 1 18.08 60.52 -50.77
C MET A 1 18.91 59.46 -50.06
N LYS A 2 18.54 59.05 -48.84
CA LYS A 2 19.32 58.11 -48.01
C LYS A 2 18.83 56.69 -48.32
N LYS A 3 19.65 55.87 -48.98
CA LYS A 3 19.33 54.46 -49.23
C LYS A 3 19.38 53.71 -47.90
N VAL A 4 18.23 53.21 -47.45
CA VAL A 4 18.13 52.31 -46.29
C VAL A 4 18.25 50.88 -46.82
N THR A 5 19.36 50.21 -46.51
CA THR A 5 19.59 48.80 -46.86
C THR A 5 19.09 47.93 -45.70
N LEU A 6 17.98 47.22 -45.91
CA LEU A 6 17.45 46.25 -44.95
C LEU A 6 18.32 44.98 -44.97
N LYS A 7 19.07 44.72 -43.88
CA LYS A 7 19.75 43.44 -43.68
C LYS A 7 18.67 42.38 -43.42
N ASN A 8 18.40 41.53 -44.40
CA ASN A 8 17.57 40.35 -44.24
C ASN A 8 18.32 39.31 -43.39
N THR A 9 18.17 39.36 -42.07
CA THR A 9 18.61 38.28 -41.19
C THR A 9 17.62 37.13 -41.41
N ALA A 10 17.98 36.17 -42.25
CA ALA A 10 17.15 34.99 -42.49
C ALA A 10 16.85 34.35 -41.13
N ALA A 11 15.60 34.47 -40.67
CA ALA A 11 15.13 33.74 -39.51
C ALA A 11 15.32 32.26 -39.82
N GLN A 12 16.24 31.60 -39.12
CA GLN A 12 16.47 30.17 -39.27
C GLN A 12 15.27 29.45 -38.67
N GLY A 13 14.25 29.22 -39.52
CA GLY A 13 13.11 28.38 -39.19
C GLY A 13 13.56 26.93 -39.07
N PHE A 14 12.98 26.23 -38.10
CA PHE A 14 13.20 24.80 -37.89
C PHE A 14 12.71 24.00 -39.10
N SER A 15 13.49 23.02 -39.57
CA SER A 15 13.12 22.20 -40.72
C SER A 15 12.02 21.21 -40.37
N LEU A 16 11.10 20.96 -41.30
CA LEU A 16 10.11 19.89 -41.17
C LEU A 16 10.78 18.53 -40.99
N VAL A 17 11.91 18.29 -41.67
CA VAL A 17 12.68 17.05 -41.54
C VAL A 17 13.24 16.89 -40.12
N GLU A 18 13.69 17.99 -39.51
CA GLU A 18 14.19 17.97 -38.13
C GLU A 18 13.06 17.61 -37.15
N MET A 19 11.85 18.15 -37.33
CA MET A 19 10.71 17.77 -36.49
C MET A 19 10.29 16.31 -36.69
N LEU A 20 10.36 15.79 -37.91
CA LEU A 20 10.02 14.39 -38.21
C LEU A 20 10.98 13.40 -37.53
N VAL A 21 12.28 13.69 -37.53
CA VAL A 21 13.27 12.84 -36.85
C VAL A 21 13.07 12.88 -35.33
N VAL A 22 12.78 14.05 -34.77
CA VAL A 22 12.56 14.21 -33.32
C VAL A 22 11.36 13.39 -32.83
N ILE A 23 10.21 13.48 -33.51
CA ILE A 23 9.03 12.69 -33.13
C ILE A 23 9.26 11.19 -33.30
N ALA A 24 10.04 10.78 -34.32
CA ALA A 24 10.38 9.39 -34.54
C ALA A 24 11.24 8.83 -33.39
N VAL A 25 12.25 9.58 -32.93
CA VAL A 25 13.09 9.17 -31.80
C VAL A 25 12.30 9.15 -30.49
N ILE A 26 11.48 10.18 -30.22
CA ILE A 26 10.62 10.21 -29.02
C ILE A 26 9.64 9.02 -29.02
N GLY A 27 9.07 8.68 -30.18
CA GLY A 27 8.16 7.54 -30.32
C GLY A 27 8.81 6.19 -29.96
N VAL A 28 10.05 5.96 -30.41
CA VAL A 28 10.80 4.75 -30.06
C VAL A 28 11.13 4.69 -28.57
N ILE A 29 11.58 5.81 -27.98
CA ILE A 29 11.90 5.88 -26.55
C ILE A 29 10.64 5.65 -25.71
N ALA A 30 9.52 6.28 -26.06
CA ALA A 30 8.25 6.14 -25.35
C ALA A 30 7.71 4.70 -25.39
N ALA A 31 7.85 4.01 -26.53
CA ALA A 31 7.43 2.61 -26.68
C ALA A 31 8.19 1.67 -25.73
N ILE A 32 9.48 1.90 -25.50
CA ILE A 32 10.32 1.08 -24.61
C ILE A 32 10.14 1.48 -23.14
N ALA A 33 9.91 2.76 -22.85
CA ALA A 33 9.93 3.29 -21.49
C ALA A 33 8.63 3.07 -20.68
N ILE A 34 7.48 2.94 -21.34
CA ILE A 34 6.16 2.88 -20.68
C ILE A 34 5.72 1.50 -20.13
N PRO A 35 6.17 0.32 -20.61
CA PRO A 35 5.37 -0.91 -20.50
C PRO A 35 5.19 -1.52 -19.10
N GLN A 36 5.74 -0.94 -18.02
CA GLN A 36 5.85 -1.65 -16.73
C GLN A 36 5.13 -1.03 -15.52
N ILE A 37 4.35 0.05 -15.68
CA ILE A 37 3.73 0.73 -14.53
C ILE A 37 2.64 -0.12 -13.85
N GLY A 38 1.89 -0.93 -14.60
CA GLY A 38 0.73 -1.67 -14.06
C GLY A 38 1.07 -2.79 -13.08
N GLY A 39 2.08 -3.61 -13.37
CA GLY A 39 2.41 -4.79 -12.57
C GLY A 39 3.11 -4.47 -11.23
N ILE A 40 3.86 -3.37 -11.18
CA ILE A 40 4.60 -2.95 -9.99
C ILE A 40 3.63 -2.56 -8.86
N ASN A 41 2.55 -1.85 -9.20
CA ASN A 41 1.55 -1.39 -8.22
C ASN A 41 0.79 -2.56 -7.59
N ALA A 42 0.45 -3.59 -8.38
CA ALA A 42 -0.24 -4.77 -7.86
C ALA A 42 0.63 -5.56 -6.86
N GLY A 43 1.91 -5.79 -7.19
CA GLY A 43 2.84 -6.46 -6.29
C GLY A 43 3.09 -5.69 -4.99
N ALA A 44 3.23 -4.36 -5.09
CA ALA A 44 3.39 -3.50 -3.92
C ALA A 44 2.17 -3.53 -3.00
N ASN A 45 0.96 -3.51 -3.56
CA ASN A 45 -0.28 -3.58 -2.78
C ASN A 45 -0.42 -4.93 -2.06
N THR A 46 -0.14 -6.04 -2.75
CA THR A 46 -0.16 -7.37 -2.10
C THR A 46 0.86 -7.46 -0.98
N ALA A 47 2.09 -6.96 -1.19
CA ALA A 47 3.11 -6.94 -0.15
C ALA A 47 2.70 -6.07 1.05
N LYS A 48 2.07 -4.91 0.80
CA LYS A 48 1.49 -4.04 1.84
C LYS A 48 0.45 -4.80 2.67
N ASN A 49 -0.48 -5.49 2.01
CA ASN A 49 -1.55 -6.23 2.69
C ASN A 49 -1.01 -7.39 3.54
N GLN A 50 -0.01 -8.13 3.03
CA GLN A 50 0.69 -9.17 3.79
C GLN A 50 1.40 -8.60 5.02
N ARG A 51 2.06 -7.44 4.91
CA ARG A 51 2.69 -6.77 6.06
C ARG A 51 1.67 -6.31 7.09
N ASN A 52 0.56 -5.73 6.66
CA ASN A 52 -0.54 -5.34 7.54
C ASN A 52 -1.08 -6.55 8.32
N ALA A 53 -1.28 -7.68 7.64
CA ALA A 53 -1.74 -8.91 8.26
C ALA A 53 -0.75 -9.46 9.30
N GLN A 54 0.54 -9.49 8.98
CA GLN A 54 1.60 -9.87 9.93
C GLN A 54 1.64 -8.96 11.16
N SER A 55 1.45 -7.65 10.96
CA SER A 55 1.37 -6.69 12.05
C SER A 55 0.19 -7.00 12.98
N LEU A 56 -1.00 -7.22 12.41
CA LEU A 56 -2.21 -7.59 13.17
C LEU A 56 -2.01 -8.87 13.98
N VAL A 57 -1.47 -9.92 13.37
CA VAL A 57 -1.21 -11.20 14.04
C VAL A 57 -0.17 -11.07 15.16
N SER A 58 0.91 -10.32 14.93
CA SER A 58 1.95 -10.13 15.95
C SER A 58 1.47 -9.31 17.14
N VAL A 59 0.70 -8.24 16.90
CA VAL A 59 0.10 -7.43 17.98
C VAL A 59 -0.99 -8.22 18.72
N TYR A 60 -1.80 -9.01 18.01
CA TYR A 60 -2.75 -9.94 18.64
C TYR A 60 -2.04 -10.89 19.60
N ALA A 61 -1.00 -11.59 19.14
CA ALA A 61 -0.26 -12.54 19.96
C ALA A 61 0.35 -11.89 21.21
N ALA A 62 0.92 -10.68 21.07
CA ALA A 62 1.44 -9.91 22.19
C ALA A 62 0.35 -9.48 23.18
N ALA A 63 -0.79 -9.02 22.66
CA ALA A 63 -1.93 -8.61 23.48
C ALA A 63 -2.51 -9.79 24.27
N THR A 64 -2.73 -10.93 23.60
CA THR A 64 -3.23 -12.15 24.24
C THR A 64 -2.25 -12.66 25.31
N ALA A 65 -0.94 -12.65 25.05
CA ALA A 65 0.07 -13.01 26.03
C ALA A 65 0.11 -12.05 27.23
N ALA A 66 -0.23 -10.78 27.02
CA ALA A 66 -0.36 -9.79 28.09
C ALA A 66 -1.70 -9.88 28.85
N GLY A 67 -2.62 -10.74 28.44
CA GLY A 67 -3.94 -10.91 29.06
C GLY A 67 -5.00 -9.91 28.57
N ALA A 68 -4.83 -9.33 27.39
CA ALA A 68 -5.83 -8.46 26.78
C ALA A 68 -7.09 -9.25 26.44
N THR A 69 -8.26 -8.62 26.61
CA THR A 69 -9.56 -9.22 26.28
C THR A 69 -10.09 -8.65 24.97
N PHE A 70 -10.49 -9.54 24.07
CA PHE A 70 -11.09 -9.20 22.78
C PHE A 70 -12.60 -9.37 22.82
N THR A 71 -13.33 -8.50 22.13
CA THR A 71 -14.79 -8.45 22.07
C THR A 71 -15.37 -9.69 21.39
N ALA A 72 -14.67 -10.21 20.38
CA ALA A 72 -15.04 -11.45 19.71
C ALA A 72 -13.79 -12.23 19.29
N GLN A 73 -13.94 -13.56 19.28
CA GLN A 73 -12.93 -14.51 18.81
C GLN A 73 -13.18 -14.82 17.33
N THR A 74 -13.17 -13.77 16.51
CA THR A 74 -13.36 -13.81 15.04
C THR A 74 -12.37 -12.85 14.38
N GLU A 75 -12.06 -13.05 13.10
CA GLU A 75 -11.14 -12.16 12.37
C GLU A 75 -11.66 -10.71 12.37
N GLU A 76 -12.97 -10.52 12.15
CA GLU A 76 -13.59 -9.19 12.14
C GLU A 76 -13.50 -8.50 13.50
N GLY A 77 -13.84 -9.23 14.57
CA GLY A 77 -13.82 -8.67 15.92
C GLY A 77 -12.41 -8.30 16.35
N ILE A 78 -11.46 -9.21 16.15
CA ILE A 78 -10.06 -8.99 16.53
C ILE A 78 -9.43 -7.84 15.76
N VAL A 79 -9.63 -7.79 14.42
CA VAL A 79 -9.11 -6.69 13.61
C VAL A 79 -9.79 -5.37 13.97
N GLY A 80 -11.11 -5.38 14.23
CA GLY A 80 -11.85 -4.22 14.70
C GLY A 80 -11.30 -3.67 16.02
N ASP A 81 -11.09 -4.55 17.00
CA ASP A 81 -10.55 -4.22 18.31
C ASP A 81 -9.12 -3.65 18.24
N LEU A 82 -8.23 -4.26 17.43
CA LEU A 82 -6.85 -3.81 17.26
C LEU A 82 -6.72 -2.51 16.47
N THR A 83 -7.64 -2.24 15.53
CA THR A 83 -7.58 -1.04 14.67
C THR A 83 -8.50 0.08 15.14
N GLY A 84 -9.31 -0.17 16.16
CA GLY A 84 -10.21 0.79 16.78
C GLY A 84 -9.47 1.95 17.46
N ALA A 85 -10.15 3.08 17.63
CA ALA A 85 -9.56 4.31 18.16
C ALA A 85 -8.94 4.15 19.57
N THR A 86 -9.43 3.20 20.36
CA THR A 86 -8.95 2.95 21.72
C THR A 86 -7.96 1.78 21.83
N GLY A 87 -7.79 1.00 20.76
CA GLY A 87 -7.10 -0.29 20.79
C GLY A 87 -7.69 -1.26 21.82
N VAL A 88 -6.93 -2.32 22.11
CA VAL A 88 -7.28 -3.36 23.09
C VAL A 88 -6.49 -3.14 24.36
N LYS A 89 -7.19 -3.10 25.49
CA LYS A 89 -6.58 -2.88 26.80
C LYS A 89 -6.44 -4.18 27.57
N VAL A 90 -5.35 -4.29 28.32
CA VAL A 90 -5.24 -5.29 29.38
C VAL A 90 -5.92 -4.75 30.64
N ASN A 91 -6.77 -5.56 31.26
CA ASN A 91 -7.47 -5.22 32.48
C ASN A 91 -7.03 -6.19 33.60
N GLY A 92 -6.09 -5.74 34.43
CA GLY A 92 -5.51 -6.48 35.54
C GLY A 92 -4.11 -7.07 35.27
N GLY A 93 -3.50 -7.59 36.34
CA GLY A 93 -2.16 -8.17 36.30
C GLY A 93 -1.03 -7.15 36.08
N ALA A 94 0.16 -7.64 35.73
CA ALA A 94 1.36 -6.82 35.57
C ALA A 94 1.31 -5.86 34.36
N PHE A 95 0.38 -6.09 33.42
CA PHE A 95 0.21 -5.30 32.20
C PHE A 95 -1.04 -4.42 32.24
N ASP A 96 -1.65 -4.22 33.42
CA ASP A 96 -2.86 -3.41 33.57
C ASP A 96 -2.72 -2.01 32.94
N GLY A 97 -3.75 -1.62 32.19
CA GLY A 97 -3.80 -0.34 31.48
C GLY A 97 -2.91 -0.22 30.24
N LYS A 98 -2.15 -1.26 29.86
CA LYS A 98 -1.42 -1.28 28.58
C LYS A 98 -2.38 -1.47 27.41
N VAL A 99 -2.09 -0.79 26.30
CA VAL A 99 -2.91 -0.77 25.09
C VAL A 99 -2.13 -1.36 23.92
N PHE A 100 -2.77 -2.25 23.19
CA PHE A 100 -2.26 -2.85 21.96
C PHE A 100 -3.13 -2.38 20.80
N SER A 101 -2.51 -1.83 19.77
CA SER A 101 -3.23 -1.36 18.58
C SER A 101 -2.36 -1.41 17.34
N VAL A 102 -3.02 -1.54 16.19
CA VAL A 102 -2.45 -1.35 14.85
C VAL A 102 -3.18 -0.16 14.21
N PRO A 103 -2.75 1.09 14.49
CA PRO A 103 -3.45 2.27 14.01
C PRO A 103 -3.19 2.53 12.52
N GLY A 104 -4.07 3.34 11.90
CA GLY A 104 -3.83 3.91 10.57
C GLY A 104 -4.16 3.00 9.38
N LEU A 105 -4.80 1.85 9.60
CA LEU A 105 -5.35 1.04 8.51
C LEU A 105 -6.67 1.65 8.03
N SER A 106 -6.76 1.93 6.73
CA SER A 106 -8.03 2.25 6.08
C SER A 106 -8.97 1.03 6.08
N ASP A 107 -10.28 1.24 5.93
CA ASP A 107 -11.23 0.11 5.90
C ASP A 107 -10.97 -0.84 4.73
N ALA A 108 -10.48 -0.31 3.59
CA ALA A 108 -10.00 -1.11 2.48
C ALA A 108 -8.78 -1.96 2.88
N ASP A 109 -7.79 -1.37 3.55
CA ASP A 109 -6.60 -2.10 4.00
C ASP A 109 -6.93 -3.19 5.04
N LYS A 110 -7.92 -2.96 5.91
CA LYS A 110 -8.43 -3.98 6.84
C LYS A 110 -9.05 -5.15 6.08
N SER A 111 -9.92 -4.85 5.12
CA SER A 111 -10.57 -5.86 4.29
C SER A 111 -9.57 -6.71 3.53
N GLU A 112 -8.54 -6.08 2.96
CA GLU A 112 -7.50 -6.78 2.22
C GLU A 112 -6.52 -7.55 3.10
N ALA A 113 -6.17 -7.02 4.28
CA ALA A 113 -5.31 -7.71 5.24
C ALA A 113 -5.98 -8.98 5.79
N LYS A 114 -7.30 -8.96 6.04
CA LYS A 114 -8.06 -10.11 6.53
C LYS A 114 -7.96 -11.33 5.62
N LYS A 115 -7.75 -11.16 4.31
CA LYS A 115 -7.56 -12.28 3.36
C LYS A 115 -6.33 -13.14 3.69
N PHE A 116 -5.38 -12.59 4.45
CA PHE A 116 -4.14 -13.25 4.86
C PHE A 116 -4.14 -13.64 6.34
N ILE A 117 -5.31 -13.68 6.99
CA ILE A 117 -5.46 -13.98 8.40
C ILE A 117 -6.59 -14.99 8.58
N LYS A 118 -6.40 -15.93 9.51
CA LYS A 118 -7.42 -16.88 9.91
C LYS A 118 -7.45 -17.02 11.43
N PHE A 119 -8.63 -17.07 12.02
CA PHE A 119 -8.80 -17.41 13.42
C PHE A 119 -8.92 -18.92 13.60
N ASP A 120 -7.97 -19.53 14.29
CA ASP A 120 -8.03 -20.93 14.69
C ASP A 120 -8.87 -21.07 15.96
N THR A 121 -10.09 -21.58 15.80
CA THR A 121 -11.04 -21.79 16.90
C THR A 121 -10.60 -22.89 17.87
N THR A 122 -9.72 -23.79 17.46
CA THR A 122 -9.19 -24.87 18.31
C THR A 122 -8.13 -24.32 19.26
N LEU A 123 -7.27 -23.45 18.74
CA LEU A 123 -6.16 -22.86 19.47
C LEU A 123 -6.48 -21.46 20.04
N ALA A 124 -7.69 -20.94 19.77
CA ALA A 124 -8.14 -19.60 20.11
C ALA A 124 -7.12 -18.51 19.72
N THR A 125 -6.53 -18.65 18.53
CA THR A 125 -5.43 -17.78 18.09
C THR A 125 -5.59 -17.29 16.67
N LEU A 126 -5.05 -16.11 16.40
CA LEU A 126 -5.01 -15.51 15.08
C LEU A 126 -3.73 -15.95 14.35
N VAL A 127 -3.87 -16.49 13.14
CA VAL A 127 -2.75 -17.04 12.36
C VAL A 127 -2.65 -16.29 11.03
N TYR A 128 -1.42 -15.98 10.62
CA TYR A 128 -1.14 -15.43 9.29
C TYR A 128 -1.10 -16.55 8.25
N VAL A 129 -1.78 -16.35 7.12
CA VAL A 129 -1.76 -17.28 5.98
C VAL A 129 -1.34 -16.55 4.72
N LYS A 130 -0.33 -17.08 4.03
CA LYS A 130 0.34 -16.41 2.91
C LYS A 130 -0.44 -16.49 1.60
N ASP A 131 -1.21 -17.54 1.43
CA ASP A 131 -2.08 -17.76 0.29
C ASP A 131 -3.48 -17.37 0.75
N GLY A 132 -4.26 -16.62 -0.03
CA GLY A 132 -5.58 -16.10 0.38
C GLY A 132 -6.67 -17.17 0.57
N ASP A 133 -6.32 -18.32 1.13
CA ASP A 133 -7.17 -19.46 1.50
C ASP A 133 -7.98 -19.21 2.79
N GLY A 134 -7.87 -18.01 3.37
CA GLY A 134 -8.69 -17.53 4.48
C GLY A 134 -10.13 -17.14 4.08
N SER A 135 -10.64 -17.69 2.96
CA SER A 135 -12.06 -17.57 2.56
C SER A 135 -12.82 -18.84 2.88
#